data_AF-A0A6B2L2J1-F1
#
_entry.id   AF-A0A6B2L2J1-F1
#
_cell.length_a   1.000
_cell.length_b   1.000
_cell.length_c   1.000
_cell.angle_alpha   90.00
_cell.angle_beta   90.00
_cell.angle_gamma   90.00
#
_symmetry.space_group_name_H-M   'P 1'
#
loop_
_entity.id
_entity.type
_entity.pdbx_description
1 polymer ?
#
loop_
_entity_poly.entity_id
_entity_poly.type
_entity_poly.pdbx_seq_one_letter_code
_entity_poly.pdbx_strand_id
1 'polypeptide(L)'
;MLMRIGNMLLDFSRPDMIDFARDSYSSFEKTLLVMGGAVEPFHNEGLREVAKKIINQFIAKINSPPPSRQEKNGDVQSLHTFMVRPMDPSYGPSKKSMYLDEGACLFIKVLVKTVVTLKFSDILGQLVKIFMDPDNPPADLLRTMNNQKTSPFISELIKGVGQFNPAQFFSIFKVFFANNLLSLSTRDWSVQIILDLLGAIPASHKQILGTVLSTLGPNFEKLSANKKFTVVVPVVRTVAEYDIEKYQQEVLTYPPFNEPLPGLANKLLKLPWDAKFQKPEFPYSVIGIQLLGSLFSFGKIAGTLVESFIALPIETLVLFCNNNQGSSLFHKIFENRSILPYQKLNLFKKFKKHIPKIAMTSVGSRVIEVFYKFSDLNGKEDILKELVPLCDQIASKEYGEVFIKHIKLSTYVYSPENWQRSIEKEAKRQKLAKDILAPEKKKKKKRKHSEAEGETQNVQELPQITPQAPPQDSQKKRKTK
;
A
#
# COMPACT_ATOMS: atom_id res chain seq x y z
N MET A 1 3.01 15.33 -34.82
CA MET A 1 4.25 15.05 -34.06
C MET A 1 4.29 13.61 -33.55
N LEU A 2 3.34 13.17 -32.72
CA LEU A 2 3.30 11.80 -32.17
C LEU A 2 3.13 10.68 -33.22
N MET A 3 2.35 10.90 -34.28
CA MET A 3 2.30 9.99 -35.45
C MET A 3 3.63 9.91 -36.20
N ARG A 4 4.38 11.03 -36.26
CA ARG A 4 5.74 11.05 -36.83
C ARG A 4 6.70 10.28 -35.94
N ILE A 5 6.65 10.48 -34.61
CA ILE A 5 7.43 9.72 -33.63
C ILE A 5 7.08 8.23 -33.71
N GLY A 6 5.81 7.86 -33.75
CA GLY A 6 5.36 6.47 -33.87
C GLY A 6 5.82 5.80 -35.16
N ASN A 7 5.69 6.47 -36.30
CA ASN A 7 6.15 5.94 -37.60
C ASN A 7 7.69 5.92 -37.71
N MET A 8 8.38 6.86 -37.06
CA MET A 8 9.85 6.89 -36.98
C MET A 8 10.40 5.82 -36.02
N LEU A 9 9.73 5.57 -34.90
CA LEU A 9 10.01 4.44 -34.03
C LEU A 9 9.77 3.15 -34.82
N LEU A 10 8.75 3.03 -35.67
CA LEU A 10 8.57 1.81 -36.46
C LEU A 10 9.64 1.56 -37.55
N ASP A 11 10.52 2.53 -37.80
CA ASP A 11 11.63 2.51 -38.77
C ASP A 11 13.00 2.51 -38.05
N PHE A 12 13.22 1.53 -37.17
CA PHE A 12 14.41 1.39 -36.32
C PHE A 12 15.65 0.79 -37.02
N SER A 13 15.70 0.83 -38.34
CA SER A 13 16.79 0.27 -39.16
C SER A 13 18.13 1.02 -39.00
N ARG A 14 18.13 2.15 -38.26
CA ARG A 14 19.16 3.19 -38.30
C ARG A 14 19.71 3.50 -36.89
N PRO A 15 21.03 3.36 -36.63
CA PRO A 15 21.65 3.57 -35.31
C PRO A 15 21.41 4.97 -34.70
N ASP A 16 21.39 6.01 -35.53
CA ASP A 16 21.08 7.40 -35.20
C ASP A 16 19.65 7.60 -34.65
N MET A 17 18.73 6.68 -34.96
CA MET A 17 17.36 6.72 -34.48
C MET A 17 17.22 6.18 -33.04
N ILE A 18 18.17 5.39 -32.54
CA ILE A 18 18.17 4.91 -31.15
C ILE A 18 18.51 6.06 -30.20
N ASP A 19 19.50 6.88 -30.55
CA ASP A 19 19.87 8.06 -29.77
C ASP A 19 18.77 9.13 -29.86
N PHE A 20 18.17 9.33 -31.04
CA PHE A 20 17.02 10.22 -31.19
C PHE A 20 15.78 9.72 -30.42
N ALA A 21 15.51 8.41 -30.39
CA ALA A 21 14.43 7.83 -29.59
C ALA A 21 14.70 7.99 -28.10
N ARG A 22 15.96 7.85 -27.65
CA ARG A 22 16.40 8.08 -26.26
C ARG A 22 16.22 9.54 -25.85
N ASP A 23 16.59 10.49 -26.72
CA ASP A 23 16.47 11.93 -26.47
C ASP A 23 15.02 12.44 -26.57
N SER A 24 14.29 11.99 -27.59
CA SER A 24 12.86 12.25 -27.75
C SER A 24 12.05 11.61 -26.63
N TYR A 25 12.51 10.49 -26.07
CA TYR A 25 11.92 9.83 -24.90
C TYR A 25 12.19 10.59 -23.62
N SER A 26 13.42 11.06 -23.37
CA SER A 26 13.70 11.96 -22.23
C SER A 26 12.82 13.21 -22.29
N SER A 27 12.58 13.75 -23.49
CA SER A 27 11.63 14.85 -23.69
C SER A 27 10.17 14.42 -23.52
N PHE A 28 9.74 13.26 -24.04
CA PHE A 28 8.36 12.76 -23.96
C PHE A 28 7.98 12.29 -22.55
N GLU A 29 8.90 11.66 -21.82
CA GLU A 29 8.76 11.27 -20.42
C GLU A 29 8.67 12.51 -19.54
N LYS A 30 9.52 13.54 -19.76
CA LYS A 30 9.37 14.85 -19.10
C LYS A 30 8.02 15.49 -19.41
N THR A 31 7.57 15.42 -20.67
CA THR A 31 6.28 15.98 -21.08
C THR A 31 5.12 15.20 -20.44
N LEU A 32 5.19 13.86 -20.38
CA LEU A 32 4.20 13.01 -19.70
C LEU A 32 4.25 13.15 -18.17
N LEU A 33 5.41 13.39 -17.56
CA LEU A 33 5.53 13.67 -16.12
C LEU A 33 4.95 15.05 -15.78
N VAL A 34 5.20 16.06 -16.63
CA VAL A 34 4.62 17.40 -16.49
C VAL A 34 3.10 17.37 -16.68
N MET A 35 2.58 16.54 -17.61
CA MET A 35 1.14 16.33 -17.78
C MET A 35 0.53 15.38 -16.74
N GLY A 36 1.32 14.48 -16.15
CA GLY A 36 0.87 13.44 -15.21
C GLY A 36 0.60 13.93 -13.77
N GLY A 37 0.85 15.21 -13.48
CA GLY A 37 0.55 15.82 -12.19
C GLY A 37 -0.92 16.21 -11.97
N ALA A 38 -1.75 16.27 -13.03
CA ALA A 38 -3.11 16.82 -12.89
C ALA A 38 -4.14 16.36 -13.94
N VAL A 39 -3.96 15.23 -14.63
CA VAL A 39 -4.90 14.88 -15.73
C VAL A 39 -5.44 13.45 -15.58
N GLU A 40 -6.78 13.37 -15.49
CA GLU A 40 -7.57 12.16 -15.67
C GLU A 40 -7.16 11.37 -16.93
N PRO A 41 -7.39 10.05 -16.99
CA PRO A 41 -6.93 9.22 -18.10
C PRO A 41 -7.43 9.75 -19.46
N PHE A 42 -6.48 9.99 -20.35
CA PHE A 42 -6.62 10.51 -21.71
C PHE A 42 -7.99 10.23 -22.38
N HIS A 43 -8.81 11.27 -22.51
CA HIS A 43 -10.02 11.31 -23.34
C HIS A 43 -9.72 11.58 -24.83
N ASN A 44 -8.45 11.64 -25.23
CA ASN A 44 -8.10 11.93 -26.62
C ASN A 44 -8.18 10.66 -27.48
N GLU A 45 -9.31 10.50 -28.16
CA GLU A 45 -9.63 9.40 -29.06
C GLU A 45 -8.60 9.22 -30.18
N GLY A 46 -8.01 10.32 -30.67
CA GLY A 46 -6.95 10.29 -31.69
C GLY A 46 -5.67 9.58 -31.23
N LEU A 47 -5.23 9.83 -29.99
CA LEU A 47 -4.07 9.16 -29.39
C LEU A 47 -4.30 7.64 -29.25
N ARG A 48 -5.53 7.23 -28.91
CA ARG A 48 -5.92 5.82 -28.81
C ARG A 48 -5.86 5.14 -30.18
N GLU A 49 -6.35 5.79 -31.24
CA GLU A 49 -6.29 5.23 -32.60
C GLU A 49 -4.88 5.12 -33.17
N VAL A 50 -4.01 6.10 -32.87
CA VAL A 50 -2.59 6.03 -33.23
C VAL A 50 -1.89 4.88 -32.51
N ALA A 51 -2.10 4.74 -31.20
CA ALA A 51 -1.57 3.63 -30.42
C ALA A 51 -2.06 2.28 -30.97
N LYS A 52 -3.38 2.14 -31.26
CA LYS A 52 -3.95 0.94 -31.88
C LYS A 52 -3.31 0.61 -33.23
N LYS A 53 -3.06 1.60 -34.10
CA LYS A 53 -2.40 1.36 -35.41
C LYS A 53 -0.97 0.86 -35.22
N ILE A 54 -0.19 1.51 -34.37
CA ILE A 54 1.20 1.11 -34.06
C ILE A 54 1.21 -0.31 -33.48
N ILE A 55 0.32 -0.59 -32.53
CA ILE A 55 0.12 -1.90 -31.92
C ILE A 55 -0.25 -2.96 -32.96
N ASN A 56 -1.22 -2.70 -33.83
CA ASN A 56 -1.66 -3.67 -34.82
C ASN A 56 -0.55 -3.95 -35.84
N GLN A 57 0.22 -2.93 -36.24
CA GLN A 57 1.41 -3.09 -37.08
C GLN A 57 2.50 -3.91 -36.36
N PHE A 58 2.68 -3.67 -35.07
CA PHE A 58 3.61 -4.42 -34.22
C PHE A 58 3.19 -5.90 -34.11
N ILE A 59 1.92 -6.18 -33.82
CA ILE A 59 1.32 -7.53 -33.80
C ILE A 59 1.47 -8.21 -35.17
N ALA A 60 1.18 -7.50 -36.26
CA ALA A 60 1.30 -8.04 -37.61
C ALA A 60 2.76 -8.42 -37.93
N LYS A 61 3.74 -7.60 -37.53
CA LYS A 61 5.17 -7.90 -37.66
C LYS A 61 5.66 -9.02 -36.73
N ILE A 62 5.01 -9.23 -35.58
CA ILE A 62 5.29 -10.37 -34.68
C ILE A 62 4.81 -11.67 -35.32
N ASN A 63 3.59 -11.67 -35.86
CA ASN A 63 2.94 -12.87 -36.38
C ASN A 63 3.36 -13.21 -37.83
N SER A 64 4.11 -12.35 -38.51
CA SER A 64 4.61 -12.64 -39.85
C SER A 64 5.67 -13.74 -39.82
N PRO A 65 5.60 -14.75 -40.70
CA PRO A 65 6.59 -15.83 -40.74
C PRO A 65 8.00 -15.28 -40.92
N PRO A 66 9.04 -15.93 -40.35
CA PRO A 66 10.41 -15.50 -40.57
C PRO A 66 10.73 -15.56 -42.07
N PRO A 67 11.41 -14.54 -42.63
CA PRO A 67 11.70 -14.49 -44.05
C PRO A 67 12.46 -15.76 -44.46
N SER A 68 12.01 -16.37 -45.56
CA SER A 68 12.68 -17.54 -46.13
C SER A 68 14.08 -17.13 -46.58
N ARG A 69 15.05 -18.05 -46.44
CA ARG A 69 16.50 -17.81 -46.60
C ARG A 69 16.93 -17.22 -47.96
N GLN A 70 16.00 -17.02 -48.90
CA GLN A 70 16.24 -16.50 -50.25
C GLN A 70 15.93 -15.00 -50.41
N GLU A 71 15.28 -14.34 -49.45
CA GLU A 71 15.11 -12.88 -49.49
C GLU A 71 16.30 -12.18 -48.83
N LYS A 72 17.41 -12.11 -49.57
CA LYS A 72 18.61 -11.35 -49.17
C LYS A 72 18.59 -9.87 -49.60
N ASN A 73 17.48 -9.38 -50.15
CA ASN A 73 17.37 -8.00 -50.59
C ASN A 73 16.39 -7.20 -49.73
N GLY A 74 16.96 -6.42 -48.81
CA GLY A 74 16.47 -5.07 -48.52
C GLY A 74 15.45 -4.92 -47.41
N ASP A 75 14.30 -5.58 -47.46
CA ASP A 75 13.15 -5.12 -46.67
C ASP A 75 12.36 -6.23 -45.99
N VAL A 76 11.96 -5.94 -44.74
CA VAL A 76 11.13 -6.75 -43.84
C VAL A 76 11.87 -7.81 -43.01
N GLN A 77 12.58 -7.34 -41.98
CA GLN A 77 12.90 -8.19 -40.82
C GLN A 77 11.64 -8.39 -39.96
N SER A 78 11.29 -9.64 -39.66
CA SER A 78 10.23 -9.95 -38.69
C SER A 78 10.59 -9.39 -37.32
N LEU A 79 9.59 -9.03 -36.50
CA LEU A 79 9.84 -8.38 -35.20
C LEU A 79 10.58 -9.31 -34.23
N HIS A 80 10.45 -10.63 -34.41
CA HIS A 80 11.31 -11.62 -33.76
C HIS A 80 12.78 -11.36 -34.08
N THR A 81 13.15 -11.16 -35.35
CA THR A 81 14.54 -10.86 -35.78
C THR A 81 15.05 -9.50 -35.29
N PHE A 82 14.13 -8.54 -35.08
CA PHE A 82 14.46 -7.20 -34.59
C PHE A 82 14.64 -7.15 -33.06
N MET A 83 13.70 -7.73 -32.31
CA MET A 83 13.81 -7.84 -30.86
C MET A 83 14.87 -8.83 -30.44
N VAL A 84 15.19 -9.81 -31.28
CA VAL A 84 16.16 -10.85 -31.00
C VAL A 84 17.26 -10.78 -32.04
N ARG A 85 18.36 -10.14 -31.66
CA ARG A 85 19.56 -10.18 -32.48
C ARG A 85 20.32 -11.49 -32.23
N PRO A 86 20.67 -12.27 -33.26
CA PRO A 86 21.61 -13.36 -33.10
C PRO A 86 22.96 -12.80 -32.64
N MET A 87 23.63 -13.49 -31.72
CA MET A 87 24.96 -13.12 -31.26
C MET A 87 25.94 -13.04 -32.44
N ASP A 88 26.84 -12.06 -32.41
CA ASP A 88 27.98 -12.00 -33.31
C ASP A 88 28.78 -13.32 -33.19
N PRO A 89 29.00 -14.06 -34.29
CA PRO A 89 29.67 -15.36 -34.26
C PRO A 89 31.13 -15.29 -33.75
N SER A 90 31.70 -14.10 -33.58
CA SER A 90 33.01 -13.89 -32.95
C SER A 90 33.09 -14.31 -31.47
N TYR A 91 31.97 -14.54 -30.79
CA TYR A 91 31.91 -14.95 -29.37
C TYR A 91 31.89 -16.47 -29.11
N GLY A 92 32.23 -17.29 -30.10
CA GLY A 92 32.48 -18.73 -29.94
C GLY A 92 31.26 -19.63 -30.21
N PRO A 93 31.49 -20.92 -30.50
CA PRO A 93 30.46 -21.82 -31.03
C PRO A 93 29.68 -22.49 -29.90
N SER A 94 28.76 -21.77 -29.23
CA SER A 94 27.72 -22.44 -28.44
C SER A 94 26.45 -21.62 -28.29
N LYS A 95 25.36 -22.18 -28.83
CA LYS A 95 23.93 -21.83 -28.67
C LYS A 95 23.51 -20.43 -29.12
N LYS A 96 22.43 -20.38 -29.92
CA LYS A 96 21.71 -19.16 -30.33
C LYS A 96 21.19 -18.43 -29.09
N SER A 97 22.01 -17.58 -28.47
CA SER A 97 21.56 -16.76 -27.35
C SER A 97 20.76 -15.57 -27.86
N MET A 98 19.52 -15.46 -27.40
CA MET A 98 18.56 -14.41 -27.74
C MET A 98 18.94 -13.11 -27.00
N TYR A 99 19.29 -12.02 -27.70
CA TYR A 99 19.44 -10.70 -27.07
C TYR A 99 18.27 -9.79 -27.42
N LEU A 100 17.57 -9.35 -26.38
CA LEU A 100 16.56 -8.31 -26.42
C LEU A 100 17.20 -6.94 -26.75
N ASP A 101 16.75 -6.31 -27.82
CA ASP A 101 17.16 -4.94 -28.19
C ASP A 101 16.71 -3.91 -27.14
N GLU A 102 17.60 -2.97 -26.80
CA GLU A 102 17.38 -1.96 -25.75
C GLU A 102 16.25 -0.99 -26.14
N GLY A 103 16.21 -0.57 -27.40
CA GLY A 103 15.17 0.31 -27.92
C GLY A 103 13.81 -0.37 -27.90
N ALA A 104 13.75 -1.63 -28.30
CA ALA A 104 12.53 -2.44 -28.23
C ALA A 104 12.02 -2.60 -26.77
N CYS A 105 12.91 -2.87 -25.82
CA CYS A 105 12.53 -3.00 -24.40
C CYS A 105 11.93 -1.71 -23.83
N LEU A 106 12.54 -0.55 -24.14
CA LEU A 106 12.03 0.75 -23.72
C LEU A 106 10.69 1.08 -24.37
N PHE A 107 10.57 0.84 -25.68
CA PHE A 107 9.33 1.07 -26.41
C PHE A 107 8.17 0.25 -25.82
N ILE A 108 8.38 -1.05 -25.58
CA ILE A 108 7.34 -1.91 -25.02
C ILE A 108 7.04 -1.52 -23.58
N LYS A 109 8.03 -1.13 -22.77
CA LYS A 109 7.79 -0.60 -21.41
C LYS A 109 6.84 0.60 -21.43
N VAL A 110 7.05 1.54 -22.36
CA VAL A 110 6.15 2.69 -22.54
C VAL A 110 4.77 2.24 -22.98
N LEU A 111 4.71 1.30 -23.93
CA LEU A 111 3.47 0.75 -24.43
C LEU A 111 2.64 0.09 -23.32
N VAL A 112 3.29 -0.71 -22.46
CA VAL A 112 2.67 -1.31 -21.27
C VAL A 112 2.14 -0.26 -20.31
N LYS A 113 2.92 0.79 -20.04
CA LYS A 113 2.50 1.84 -19.10
C LYS A 113 1.38 2.74 -19.65
N THR A 114 1.32 2.93 -20.97
CA THR A 114 0.43 3.93 -21.60
C THR A 114 -0.90 3.33 -22.06
N VAL A 115 -0.94 2.05 -22.43
CA VAL A 115 -2.11 1.43 -23.05
C VAL A 115 -2.99 0.79 -21.97
N VAL A 116 -3.75 1.62 -21.25
CA VAL A 116 -4.54 1.15 -20.10
C VAL A 116 -5.94 0.60 -20.47
N THR A 117 -6.46 0.78 -21.69
CA THR A 117 -7.91 0.52 -21.90
C THR A 117 -8.28 -0.07 -23.26
N LEU A 118 -8.38 -1.42 -23.36
CA LEU A 118 -9.29 -2.21 -24.23
C LEU A 118 -8.66 -3.30 -25.12
N LYS A 119 -7.38 -3.24 -25.48
CA LYS A 119 -6.70 -4.34 -26.23
C LYS A 119 -5.40 -4.81 -25.59
N PHE A 120 -5.16 -4.38 -24.36
CA PHE A 120 -3.91 -4.61 -23.66
C PHE A 120 -3.70 -6.10 -23.33
N SER A 121 -4.77 -6.84 -23.02
CA SER A 121 -4.73 -8.28 -22.74
C SER A 121 -4.16 -9.10 -23.90
N ASP A 122 -4.48 -8.72 -25.15
CA ASP A 122 -4.13 -9.50 -26.33
C ASP A 122 -2.64 -9.30 -26.68
N ILE A 123 -2.18 -8.06 -26.62
CA ILE A 123 -0.76 -7.70 -26.84
C ILE A 123 0.10 -8.32 -25.76
N LEU A 124 -0.32 -8.15 -24.49
CA LEU A 124 0.38 -8.71 -23.36
C LEU A 124 0.40 -10.23 -23.45
N GLY A 125 -0.70 -10.86 -23.83
CA GLY A 125 -0.77 -12.30 -24.05
C GLY A 125 0.20 -12.77 -25.15
N GLN A 126 0.37 -12.01 -26.24
CA GLN A 126 1.36 -12.31 -27.26
C GLN A 126 2.80 -12.12 -26.76
N LEU A 127 3.08 -11.03 -26.04
CA LEU A 127 4.40 -10.79 -25.46
C LEU A 127 4.76 -11.86 -24.43
N VAL A 128 3.80 -12.30 -23.61
CA VAL A 128 3.95 -13.44 -22.71
C VAL A 128 4.25 -14.71 -23.49
N LYS A 129 3.51 -15.01 -24.56
CA LYS A 129 3.81 -16.18 -25.41
C LYS A 129 5.19 -16.12 -26.09
N ILE A 130 5.76 -14.93 -26.30
CA ILE A 130 7.10 -14.81 -26.90
C ILE A 130 8.19 -14.95 -25.84
N PHE A 131 8.00 -14.32 -24.68
CA PHE A 131 9.08 -14.12 -23.70
C PHE A 131 8.93 -14.94 -22.43
N MET A 132 7.74 -15.41 -22.12
CA MET A 132 7.38 -16.09 -20.88
C MET A 132 6.35 -17.21 -21.17
N ASP A 133 6.51 -17.92 -22.28
CA ASP A 133 5.63 -19.04 -22.61
C ASP A 133 5.85 -20.18 -21.61
N PRO A 134 4.87 -20.51 -20.76
CA PRO A 134 5.00 -21.60 -19.81
C PRO A 134 5.23 -22.95 -20.50
N ASP A 135 4.71 -23.12 -21.72
CA ASP A 135 4.76 -24.38 -22.47
C ASP A 135 6.08 -24.53 -23.25
N ASN A 136 6.73 -23.41 -23.60
CA ASN A 136 8.02 -23.38 -24.28
C ASN A 136 8.96 -22.33 -23.64
N PRO A 137 9.48 -22.61 -22.43
CA PRO A 137 10.26 -21.64 -21.68
C PRO A 137 11.56 -21.30 -22.42
N PRO A 138 11.88 -20.01 -22.66
CA PRO A 138 13.12 -19.64 -23.32
C PRO A 138 14.32 -20.08 -22.47
N ALA A 139 15.24 -20.86 -23.06
CA ALA A 139 16.40 -21.40 -22.34
C ALA A 139 17.26 -20.33 -21.64
N ASP A 140 17.25 -19.10 -22.18
CA ASP A 140 18.02 -17.96 -21.66
C ASP A 140 17.19 -16.99 -20.81
N LEU A 141 15.92 -17.28 -20.46
CA LEU A 141 15.08 -16.30 -19.76
C LEU A 141 15.67 -15.88 -18.41
N LEU A 142 16.28 -16.81 -17.66
CA LEU A 142 16.97 -16.47 -16.41
C LEU A 142 18.17 -15.54 -16.64
N ARG A 143 18.87 -15.67 -17.77
CA ARG A 143 19.95 -14.73 -18.15
C ARG A 143 19.37 -13.35 -18.44
N THR A 144 18.23 -13.31 -19.15
CA THR A 144 17.48 -12.09 -19.45
C THR A 144 16.94 -11.40 -18.19
N MET A 145 16.46 -12.15 -17.20
CA MET A 145 16.01 -11.59 -15.92
C MET A 145 17.15 -10.94 -15.11
N ASN A 146 18.39 -11.37 -15.36
CA ASN A 146 19.57 -10.91 -14.64
C ASN A 146 20.41 -9.87 -15.38
N ASN A 147 19.94 -9.44 -16.55
CA ASN A 147 20.62 -8.43 -17.34
C ASN A 147 20.00 -7.05 -17.07
N GLN A 148 20.85 -6.07 -16.77
CA GLN A 148 20.50 -4.69 -16.45
C GLN A 148 19.54 -4.05 -17.47
N LYS A 149 19.66 -4.39 -18.75
CA LYS A 149 18.88 -3.79 -19.83
C LYS A 149 17.49 -4.41 -19.97
N THR A 150 17.39 -5.72 -19.73
CA THR A 150 16.20 -6.50 -20.01
C THR A 150 15.36 -6.76 -18.77
N SER A 151 15.95 -6.71 -17.57
CA SER A 151 15.21 -6.90 -16.33
C SER A 151 14.08 -5.89 -16.12
N PRO A 152 14.21 -4.58 -16.46
CA PRO A 152 13.12 -3.63 -16.32
C PRO A 152 11.93 -3.93 -17.23
N PHE A 153 12.20 -4.48 -18.42
CA PHE A 153 11.17 -4.92 -19.36
C PHE A 153 10.38 -6.11 -18.81
N ILE A 154 11.07 -7.13 -18.32
CA ILE A 154 10.42 -8.29 -17.68
C ILE A 154 9.61 -7.86 -16.45
N SER A 155 10.15 -6.93 -15.65
CA SER A 155 9.45 -6.33 -14.51
C SER A 155 8.09 -5.74 -14.89
N GLU A 156 8.06 -4.97 -15.98
CA GLU A 156 6.85 -4.30 -16.45
C GLU A 156 5.84 -5.29 -17.05
N LEU A 157 6.33 -6.32 -17.76
CA LEU A 157 5.49 -7.41 -18.23
C LEU A 157 4.78 -8.12 -17.07
N ILE A 158 5.48 -8.44 -15.99
CA ILE A 158 4.89 -9.12 -14.83
C ILE A 158 3.78 -8.30 -14.18
N LYS A 159 3.98 -6.98 -14.02
CA LYS A 159 2.92 -6.08 -13.53
C LYS A 159 1.68 -6.16 -14.41
N GLY A 160 1.89 -6.06 -15.73
CA GLY A 160 0.82 -6.20 -16.70
C GLY A 160 0.08 -7.54 -16.54
N VAL A 161 0.81 -8.65 -16.44
CA VAL A 161 0.18 -9.98 -16.35
C VAL A 161 -0.62 -10.13 -15.06
N GLY A 162 -0.07 -9.71 -13.93
CA GLY A 162 -0.80 -9.79 -12.65
C GLY A 162 -2.09 -8.97 -12.65
N GLN A 163 -2.08 -7.80 -13.31
CA GLN A 163 -3.24 -6.93 -13.38
C GLN A 163 -4.31 -7.41 -14.39
N PHE A 164 -3.91 -7.87 -15.57
CA PHE A 164 -4.84 -8.10 -16.68
C PHE A 164 -5.07 -9.58 -17.03
N ASN A 165 -4.18 -10.49 -16.62
CA ASN A 165 -4.33 -11.92 -16.90
C ASN A 165 -3.89 -12.79 -15.71
N PRO A 166 -4.67 -12.81 -14.63
CA PRO A 166 -4.32 -13.53 -13.40
C PRO A 166 -4.20 -15.04 -13.60
N ALA A 167 -4.89 -15.62 -14.57
CA ALA A 167 -4.80 -17.06 -14.88
C ALA A 167 -3.41 -17.43 -15.44
N GLN A 168 -2.90 -16.64 -16.39
CA GLN A 168 -1.55 -16.84 -16.93
C GLN A 168 -0.46 -16.52 -15.89
N PHE A 169 -0.70 -15.57 -15.00
CA PHE A 169 0.24 -15.21 -13.94
C PHE A 169 0.69 -16.41 -13.11
N PHE A 170 -0.23 -17.31 -12.74
CA PHE A 170 0.10 -18.49 -11.95
C PHE A 170 0.99 -19.48 -12.72
N SER A 171 0.69 -19.72 -14.00
CA SER A 171 1.51 -20.59 -14.86
C SER A 171 2.92 -20.03 -15.03
N ILE A 172 3.04 -18.72 -15.28
CA ILE A 172 4.32 -18.02 -15.38
C ILE A 172 5.09 -18.14 -14.06
N PHE A 173 4.43 -17.90 -12.91
CA PHE A 173 5.04 -18.04 -11.60
C PHE A 173 5.61 -19.44 -11.40
N LYS A 174 4.83 -20.48 -11.68
CA LYS A 174 5.19 -21.88 -11.47
C LYS A 174 6.40 -22.30 -12.32
N VAL A 175 6.41 -21.92 -13.59
CA VAL A 175 7.46 -22.34 -14.54
C VAL A 175 8.76 -21.57 -14.31
N PHE A 176 8.68 -20.26 -14.12
CA PHE A 176 9.88 -19.41 -14.16
C PHE A 176 10.40 -19.00 -12.79
N PHE A 177 9.51 -18.80 -11.81
CA PHE A 177 9.88 -18.19 -10.54
C PHE A 177 9.99 -19.20 -9.41
N ALA A 178 9.07 -20.15 -9.28
CA ALA A 178 8.96 -21.02 -8.11
C ALA A 178 10.30 -21.62 -7.65
N ASN A 179 11.09 -22.17 -8.57
CA ASN A 179 12.39 -22.78 -8.27
C ASN A 179 13.57 -21.80 -8.26
N ASN A 180 13.36 -20.57 -8.74
CA ASN A 180 14.42 -19.58 -8.94
C ASN A 180 14.31 -18.37 -7.99
N LEU A 181 13.28 -18.28 -7.14
CA LEU A 181 12.99 -17.13 -6.28
C LEU A 181 14.21 -16.65 -5.49
N LEU A 182 14.91 -17.57 -4.82
CA LEU A 182 16.09 -17.22 -4.01
C LEU A 182 17.25 -16.70 -4.89
N SER A 183 17.48 -17.34 -6.03
CA SER A 183 18.55 -16.95 -6.96
C SER A 183 18.29 -15.55 -7.57
N LEU A 184 17.02 -15.23 -7.83
CA LEU A 184 16.61 -13.93 -8.38
C LEU A 184 16.54 -12.84 -7.30
N SER A 185 16.29 -13.22 -6.05
CA SER A 185 16.23 -12.27 -4.92
C SER A 185 17.60 -11.84 -4.42
N THR A 186 18.66 -12.57 -4.78
CA THR A 186 20.04 -12.27 -4.36
C THR A 186 20.79 -11.38 -5.36
N ARG A 187 20.37 -11.34 -6.62
CA ARG A 187 21.05 -10.61 -7.71
C ARG A 187 20.50 -9.19 -7.87
N ASP A 188 21.38 -8.23 -8.17
CA ASP A 188 21.03 -6.79 -8.19
C ASP A 188 19.91 -6.43 -9.18
N TRP A 189 19.96 -6.97 -10.39
CA TRP A 189 19.05 -6.58 -11.48
C TRP A 189 17.71 -7.30 -11.45
N SER A 190 17.64 -8.51 -10.89
CA SER A 190 16.41 -9.31 -10.82
C SER A 190 15.61 -9.05 -9.54
N VAL A 191 16.18 -8.38 -8.53
CA VAL A 191 15.44 -8.01 -7.31
C VAL A 191 14.19 -7.23 -7.66
N GLN A 192 14.26 -6.25 -8.57
CA GLN A 192 13.09 -5.46 -8.97
C GLN A 192 11.98 -6.32 -9.59
N ILE A 193 12.35 -7.34 -10.37
CA ILE A 193 11.40 -8.31 -10.94
C ILE A 193 10.66 -9.03 -9.82
N ILE A 194 11.35 -9.43 -8.75
CA ILE A 194 10.72 -10.07 -7.59
C ILE A 194 9.83 -9.09 -6.82
N LEU A 195 10.25 -7.84 -6.63
CA LEU A 195 9.40 -6.82 -5.98
C LEU A 195 8.09 -6.61 -6.76
N ASP A 196 8.20 -6.54 -8.08
CA ASP A 196 7.07 -6.34 -8.98
C ASP A 196 6.18 -7.58 -9.06
N LEU A 197 6.77 -8.78 -9.05
CA LEU A 197 6.05 -10.04 -8.93
C LEU A 197 5.22 -10.10 -7.64
N LEU A 198 5.81 -9.75 -6.50
CA LEU A 198 5.12 -9.76 -5.21
C LEU A 198 4.00 -8.72 -5.13
N GLY A 199 4.21 -7.54 -5.74
CA GLY A 199 3.17 -6.51 -5.84
C GLY A 199 2.05 -6.83 -6.83
N ALA A 200 2.31 -7.72 -7.79
CA ALA A 200 1.37 -8.11 -8.84
C ALA A 200 0.60 -9.39 -8.52
N ILE A 201 0.79 -10.01 -7.34
CA ILE A 201 0.07 -11.24 -6.97
C ILE A 201 -1.44 -10.95 -6.96
N PRO A 202 -2.24 -11.69 -7.74
CA PRO A 202 -3.70 -11.55 -7.71
C PRO A 202 -4.28 -12.14 -6.43
N ALA A 203 -5.35 -11.53 -5.91
CA ALA A 203 -6.05 -12.03 -4.72
C ALA A 203 -6.64 -13.44 -4.88
N SER A 204 -6.85 -13.90 -6.12
CA SER A 204 -7.29 -15.25 -6.45
C SER A 204 -6.21 -16.32 -6.26
N HIS A 205 -4.92 -15.95 -6.23
CA HIS A 205 -3.79 -16.88 -6.23
C HIS A 205 -2.96 -16.82 -4.94
N LYS A 206 -3.63 -16.77 -3.79
CA LYS A 206 -3.00 -16.76 -2.45
C LYS A 206 -2.04 -17.93 -2.18
N GLN A 207 -2.13 -19.01 -2.94
CA GLN A 207 -1.22 -20.17 -2.84
C GLN A 207 0.22 -19.84 -3.26
N ILE A 208 0.40 -18.87 -4.16
CA ILE A 208 1.72 -18.36 -4.58
C ILE A 208 2.51 -17.91 -3.35
N LEU A 209 1.83 -17.23 -2.41
CA LEU A 209 2.44 -16.73 -1.19
C LEU A 209 3.03 -17.85 -0.31
N GLY A 210 2.39 -19.02 -0.26
CA GLY A 210 2.94 -20.18 0.46
C GLY A 210 4.23 -20.71 -0.18
N THR A 211 4.33 -20.69 -1.51
CA THR A 211 5.57 -21.07 -2.21
C THR A 211 6.66 -20.02 -1.99
N VAL A 212 6.30 -18.74 -2.01
CA VAL A 212 7.21 -17.64 -1.73
C VAL A 212 7.75 -17.72 -0.30
N LEU A 213 6.90 -17.95 0.70
CA LEU A 213 7.30 -18.03 2.10
C LEU A 213 8.16 -19.25 2.39
N SER A 214 7.76 -20.43 1.92
CA SER A 214 8.57 -21.65 2.10
C SER A 214 9.95 -21.55 1.45
N THR A 215 10.09 -20.78 0.36
CA THR A 215 11.38 -20.60 -0.33
C THR A 215 12.21 -19.45 0.25
N LEU A 216 11.62 -18.28 0.43
CA LEU A 216 12.34 -17.07 0.86
C LEU A 216 12.41 -16.91 2.38
N GLY A 217 11.40 -17.36 3.10
CA GLY A 217 11.28 -17.23 4.57
C GLY A 217 12.50 -17.77 5.32
N PRO A 218 12.89 -19.05 5.13
CA PRO A 218 14.09 -19.61 5.73
C PRO A 218 15.39 -18.86 5.35
N ASN A 219 15.35 -18.07 4.26
CA ASN A 219 16.47 -17.32 3.74
C ASN A 219 16.42 -15.81 4.07
N PHE A 220 15.48 -15.35 4.91
CA PHE A 220 15.38 -13.92 5.28
C PHE A 220 16.67 -13.39 5.92
N GLU A 221 17.32 -14.18 6.76
CA GLU A 221 18.62 -13.82 7.36
C GLU A 221 19.73 -13.69 6.31
N LYS A 222 19.77 -14.60 5.34
CA LYS A 222 20.72 -14.55 4.23
C LYS A 222 20.47 -13.34 3.32
N LEU A 223 19.19 -13.02 3.05
CA LEU A 223 18.82 -11.82 2.29
C LEU A 223 19.17 -10.54 3.05
N SER A 224 19.00 -10.56 4.37
CA SER A 224 19.44 -9.51 5.30
C SER A 224 20.94 -9.26 5.21
N ALA A 225 21.75 -10.32 5.36
CA ALA A 225 23.21 -10.25 5.31
C ALA A 225 23.71 -9.69 3.96
N ASN A 226 23.01 -9.99 2.87
CA ASN A 226 23.32 -9.49 1.53
C ASN A 226 22.75 -8.10 1.22
N LYS A 227 22.23 -7.37 2.22
CA LYS A 227 21.57 -6.06 2.05
C LYS A 227 20.37 -6.09 1.07
N LYS A 228 19.72 -7.25 0.93
CA LYS A 228 18.52 -7.49 0.09
C LYS A 228 17.23 -7.53 0.88
N PHE A 229 17.20 -6.85 2.03
CA PHE A 229 16.01 -6.69 2.87
C PHE A 229 14.82 -6.04 2.13
N THR A 230 15.09 -5.34 1.03
CA THR A 230 14.07 -4.76 0.14
C THR A 230 13.09 -5.79 -0.40
N VAL A 231 13.48 -7.08 -0.50
CA VAL A 231 12.59 -8.18 -0.91
C VAL A 231 11.69 -8.64 0.23
N VAL A 232 12.20 -8.63 1.47
CA VAL A 232 11.46 -9.10 2.65
C VAL A 232 10.25 -8.20 2.93
N VAL A 233 10.39 -6.89 2.75
CA VAL A 233 9.31 -5.92 2.98
C VAL A 233 8.04 -6.25 2.18
N PRO A 234 8.07 -6.38 0.84
CA PRO A 234 6.90 -6.76 0.06
C PRO A 234 6.35 -8.13 0.46
N VAL A 235 7.19 -9.13 0.78
CA VAL A 235 6.67 -10.43 1.24
C VAL A 235 5.81 -10.25 2.49
N VAL A 236 6.35 -9.61 3.54
CA VAL A 236 5.64 -9.38 4.81
C VAL A 236 4.41 -8.49 4.60
N ARG A 237 4.52 -7.47 3.73
CA ARG A 237 3.39 -6.59 3.37
C ARG A 237 2.27 -7.37 2.68
N THR A 238 2.59 -8.20 1.70
CA THR A 238 1.59 -9.01 0.98
C THR A 238 0.95 -10.04 1.92
N VAL A 239 1.69 -10.60 2.88
CA VAL A 239 1.12 -11.43 3.96
C VAL A 239 0.14 -10.63 4.83
N ALA A 240 0.48 -9.39 5.18
CA ALA A 240 -0.41 -8.49 5.92
C ALA A 240 -1.69 -8.15 5.13
N GLU A 241 -1.56 -7.87 3.83
CA GLU A 241 -2.68 -7.47 2.96
C GLU A 241 -3.70 -8.59 2.75
N TYR A 242 -3.25 -9.85 2.62
CA TYR A 242 -4.18 -10.98 2.43
C TYR A 242 -4.79 -11.52 3.73
N ASP A 243 -4.27 -11.08 4.88
CA ASP A 243 -4.72 -11.44 6.22
C ASP A 243 -4.88 -12.96 6.44
N ILE A 244 -3.86 -13.72 6.03
CA ILE A 244 -3.84 -15.18 6.17
C ILE A 244 -3.05 -15.54 7.43
N GLU A 245 -3.76 -15.92 8.49
CA GLU A 245 -3.17 -16.20 9.81
C GLU A 245 -2.03 -17.22 9.77
N LYS A 246 -2.19 -18.30 8.99
CA LYS A 246 -1.14 -19.32 8.80
C LYS A 246 0.20 -18.70 8.37
N TYR A 247 0.15 -17.82 7.37
CA TYR A 247 1.33 -17.18 6.81
C TYR A 247 1.89 -16.09 7.72
N GLN A 248 1.04 -15.40 8.48
CA GLN A 248 1.49 -14.47 9.51
C GLN A 248 2.31 -15.21 10.58
N GLN A 249 1.83 -16.37 11.07
CA GLN A 249 2.58 -17.18 12.03
C GLN A 249 3.89 -17.67 11.44
N GLU A 250 3.88 -18.14 10.19
CA GLU A 250 5.08 -18.61 9.49
C GLU A 250 6.14 -17.51 9.39
N VAL A 251 5.76 -16.28 9.02
CA VAL A 251 6.68 -15.12 8.99
C VAL A 251 7.37 -14.90 10.35
N LEU A 252 6.63 -15.04 11.45
CA LEU A 252 7.15 -14.85 12.81
C LEU A 252 8.12 -15.96 13.25
N THR A 253 8.19 -17.08 12.54
CA THR A 253 9.19 -18.12 12.81
C THR A 253 10.56 -17.81 12.21
N TYR A 254 10.65 -16.85 11.28
CA TYR A 254 11.89 -16.54 10.57
C TYR A 254 12.66 -15.36 11.20
N PRO A 255 13.99 -15.36 11.20
CA PRO A 255 14.78 -14.20 11.61
C PRO A 255 14.56 -12.99 10.67
N PRO A 256 14.57 -11.75 11.18
CA PRO A 256 14.75 -11.34 12.59
C PRO A 256 13.44 -11.30 13.40
N PHE A 257 12.34 -11.87 12.88
CA PHE A 257 11.01 -11.76 13.47
C PHE A 257 10.75 -12.76 14.61
N ASN A 258 11.55 -13.81 14.68
CA ASN A 258 11.50 -14.85 15.73
C ASN A 258 12.09 -14.41 17.07
N GLU A 259 12.50 -13.14 17.17
CA GLU A 259 13.12 -12.61 18.37
C GLU A 259 12.12 -12.30 19.48
N PRO A 260 12.58 -12.19 20.74
CA PRO A 260 11.74 -11.77 21.84
C PRO A 260 11.04 -10.46 21.48
N LEU A 261 9.71 -10.44 21.65
CA LEU A 261 8.89 -9.27 21.34
C LEU A 261 9.36 -8.00 22.09
N PRO A 262 9.84 -8.06 23.35
CA PRO A 262 10.49 -6.92 23.97
C PRO A 262 11.79 -6.56 23.24
N GLY A 263 11.76 -5.46 22.48
CA GLY A 263 12.93 -4.96 21.75
C GLY A 263 12.93 -5.26 20.26
N LEU A 264 12.01 -6.10 19.76
CA LEU A 264 11.85 -6.38 18.34
C LEU A 264 11.69 -5.09 17.52
N ALA A 265 10.87 -4.14 18.00
CA ALA A 265 10.68 -2.87 17.30
C ALA A 265 12.01 -2.09 17.17
N ASN A 266 12.79 -2.00 18.24
CA ASN A 266 14.08 -1.31 18.23
C ASN A 266 15.08 -2.00 17.28
N LYS A 267 15.10 -3.34 17.25
CA LYS A 267 15.99 -4.07 16.36
C LYS A 267 15.62 -3.90 14.90
N LEU A 268 14.32 -3.98 14.58
CA LEU A 268 13.83 -3.74 13.22
C LEU A 268 14.20 -2.33 12.75
N LEU A 269 14.05 -1.32 13.61
CA LEU A 269 14.41 0.06 13.30
C LEU A 269 15.93 0.26 13.08
N LYS A 270 16.77 -0.61 13.64
CA LYS A 270 18.23 -0.59 13.51
C LYS A 270 18.78 -1.62 12.51
N LEU A 271 17.93 -2.20 11.66
CA LEU A 271 18.38 -3.17 10.67
C LEU A 271 19.49 -2.58 9.79
N PRO A 272 20.52 -3.38 9.46
CA PRO A 272 21.62 -2.92 8.62
C PRO A 272 21.07 -2.50 7.27
N TRP A 273 21.29 -1.23 6.95
CA TRP A 273 20.98 -0.65 5.65
C TRP A 273 22.23 0.01 5.09
N ASP A 274 22.23 0.27 3.78
CA ASP A 274 23.40 0.86 3.14
C ASP A 274 23.62 2.28 3.69
N ALA A 275 24.78 2.47 4.33
CA ALA A 275 25.16 3.70 5.03
C ALA A 275 25.10 4.95 4.12
N LYS A 276 25.18 4.74 2.80
CA LYS A 276 24.97 5.78 1.77
C LYS A 276 23.60 6.48 1.85
N PHE A 277 22.58 5.82 2.40
CA PHE A 277 21.24 6.37 2.54
C PHE A 277 20.93 6.86 3.96
N GLN A 278 21.90 6.78 4.88
CA GLN A 278 21.71 7.27 6.23
C GLN A 278 21.77 8.80 6.26
N LYS A 279 20.63 9.42 6.54
CA LYS A 279 20.59 10.85 6.84
C LYS A 279 21.09 11.06 8.27
N PRO A 280 22.00 12.01 8.53
CA PRO A 280 22.49 12.28 9.88
C PRO A 280 21.36 12.59 10.87
N GLU A 281 20.31 13.26 10.38
CA GLU A 281 19.14 13.67 11.15
C GLU A 281 18.20 12.51 11.51
N PHE A 282 18.31 11.36 10.82
CA PHE A 282 17.39 10.23 11.00
C PHE A 282 18.13 8.89 10.93
N PRO A 283 18.69 8.42 12.07
CA PRO A 283 19.56 7.25 12.12
C PRO A 283 18.79 5.91 12.16
N TYR A 284 17.63 5.83 11.50
CA TYR A 284 16.76 4.65 11.53
C TYR A 284 16.46 4.12 10.13
N SER A 285 16.43 2.79 10.00
CA SER A 285 16.22 2.11 8.73
C SER A 285 14.82 2.31 8.17
N VAL A 286 14.71 2.87 6.96
CA VAL A 286 13.44 3.01 6.23
C VAL A 286 12.80 1.63 5.96
N ILE A 287 13.62 0.62 5.66
CA ILE A 287 13.16 -0.76 5.50
C ILE A 287 12.60 -1.28 6.84
N GLY A 288 13.33 -1.02 7.94
CA GLY A 288 12.88 -1.34 9.29
C GLY A 288 11.52 -0.75 9.63
N ILE A 289 11.31 0.52 9.30
CA ILE A 289 10.03 1.23 9.48
C ILE A 289 8.93 0.57 8.64
N GLN A 290 9.19 0.26 7.38
CA GLN A 290 8.21 -0.38 6.51
C GLN A 290 7.82 -1.78 7.02
N LEU A 291 8.80 -2.58 7.46
CA LEU A 291 8.57 -3.89 8.09
C LEU A 291 7.73 -3.76 9.34
N LEU A 292 8.12 -2.88 10.26
CA LEU A 292 7.40 -2.62 11.51
C LEU A 292 5.95 -2.21 11.21
N GLY A 293 5.75 -1.35 10.21
CA GLY A 293 4.43 -0.97 9.75
C GLY A 293 3.62 -2.15 9.21
N SER A 294 4.21 -3.06 8.44
CA SER A 294 3.50 -4.25 7.95
C SER A 294 3.17 -5.24 9.09
N LEU A 295 4.07 -5.39 10.06
CA LEU A 295 3.86 -6.24 11.24
C LEU A 295 2.80 -5.70 12.18
N PHE A 296 2.61 -4.37 12.24
CA PHE A 296 1.48 -3.82 12.99
C PHE A 296 0.15 -4.31 12.47
N SER A 297 0.03 -4.73 11.20
CA SER A 297 -1.21 -5.32 10.68
C SER A 297 -1.42 -6.79 11.11
N PHE A 298 -0.44 -7.45 11.73
CA PHE A 298 -0.57 -8.83 12.17
C PHE A 298 -1.34 -8.86 13.50
N GLY A 299 -2.62 -9.24 13.43
CA GLY A 299 -3.55 -9.05 14.55
C GLY A 299 -3.09 -9.63 15.90
N LYS A 300 -2.39 -10.78 15.89
CA LYS A 300 -1.94 -11.44 17.13
C LYS A 300 -0.77 -10.75 17.83
N ILE A 301 0.17 -10.19 17.07
CA ILE A 301 1.40 -9.61 17.64
C ILE A 301 1.38 -8.09 17.72
N ALA A 302 0.43 -7.44 17.04
CA ALA A 302 0.36 -5.99 16.94
C ALA A 302 0.39 -5.30 18.31
N GLY A 303 -0.33 -5.83 19.30
CA GLY A 303 -0.34 -5.28 20.66
C GLY A 303 1.02 -5.31 21.33
N THR A 304 1.69 -6.47 21.37
CA THR A 304 3.03 -6.59 21.98
C THR A 304 4.08 -5.79 21.23
N LEU A 305 3.95 -5.69 19.89
CA LEU A 305 4.84 -4.88 19.07
C LEU A 305 4.67 -3.39 19.35
N VAL A 306 3.43 -2.93 19.62
CA VAL A 306 3.16 -1.57 20.07
C VAL A 306 3.79 -1.30 21.43
N GLU A 307 3.77 -2.26 22.36
CA GLU A 307 4.46 -2.11 23.65
C GLU A 307 5.97 -1.97 23.47
N SER A 308 6.57 -2.79 22.60
CA SER A 308 7.98 -2.64 22.22
C SER A 308 8.27 -1.28 21.56
N PHE A 309 7.33 -0.73 20.80
CA PHE A 309 7.45 0.58 20.17
C PHE A 309 7.31 1.71 21.20
N ILE A 310 6.38 1.59 22.14
CA ILE A 310 6.19 2.52 23.27
C ILE A 310 7.44 2.56 24.15
N ALA A 311 8.16 1.45 24.29
CA ALA A 311 9.39 1.38 25.08
C ALA A 311 10.56 2.22 24.51
N LEU A 312 10.50 2.65 23.24
CA LEU A 312 11.53 3.51 22.64
C LEU A 312 11.65 4.87 23.35
N PRO A 313 12.82 5.52 23.37
CA PRO A 313 12.97 6.86 23.94
C PRO A 313 11.99 7.87 23.32
N ILE A 314 11.49 8.83 24.12
CA ILE A 314 10.50 9.79 23.63
C ILE A 314 11.08 10.70 22.54
N GLU A 315 12.37 11.03 22.63
CA GLU A 315 13.11 11.80 21.63
C GLU A 315 13.08 11.10 20.27
N THR A 316 13.22 9.77 20.31
CA THR A 316 13.13 8.91 19.13
C THR A 316 11.71 8.90 18.56
N LEU A 317 10.70 8.75 19.41
CA LEU A 317 9.30 8.75 18.99
C LEU A 317 8.88 10.10 18.38
N VAL A 318 9.32 11.23 18.95
CA VAL A 318 9.11 12.58 18.39
C VAL A 318 9.81 12.71 17.03
N LEU A 319 11.00 12.14 16.87
CA LEU A 319 11.69 12.11 15.58
C LEU A 319 10.88 11.34 14.52
N PHE A 320 10.27 10.21 14.88
CA PHE A 320 9.36 9.48 13.99
C PHE A 320 8.13 10.31 13.60
N CYS A 321 7.52 11.06 14.52
CA CYS A 321 6.36 11.91 14.22
C CYS A 321 6.68 12.98 13.17
N ASN A 322 7.90 13.52 13.19
CA ASN A 322 8.33 14.59 12.28
C ASN A 322 8.93 14.07 10.97
N ASN A 323 9.04 12.75 10.78
CA ASN A 323 9.59 12.12 9.59
C ASN A 323 8.47 11.51 8.73
N ASN A 324 8.50 11.71 7.40
CA ASN A 324 7.47 11.19 6.49
C ASN A 324 7.28 9.66 6.55
N GLN A 325 8.36 8.89 6.72
CA GLN A 325 8.26 7.44 6.81
C GLN A 325 7.82 7.02 8.21
N GLY A 326 8.34 7.67 9.24
CA GLY A 326 8.02 7.41 10.63
C GLY A 326 6.59 7.71 11.02
N SER A 327 6.03 8.82 10.50
CA SER A 327 4.67 9.26 10.79
C SER A 327 3.63 8.20 10.39
N SER A 328 3.89 7.48 9.29
CA SER A 328 3.04 6.39 8.81
C SER A 328 2.82 5.27 9.84
N LEU A 329 3.77 5.03 10.74
CA LEU A 329 3.63 4.05 11.81
C LEU A 329 2.49 4.41 12.75
N PHE A 330 2.34 5.69 13.10
CA PHE A 330 1.27 6.16 13.97
C PHE A 330 -0.09 5.98 13.31
N HIS A 331 -0.21 6.28 12.01
CA HIS A 331 -1.44 5.98 11.28
C HIS A 331 -1.82 4.50 11.39
N LYS A 332 -0.87 3.60 11.11
CA LYS A 332 -1.09 2.15 11.17
C LYS A 332 -1.47 1.68 12.58
N ILE A 333 -0.81 2.17 13.62
CA ILE A 333 -1.10 1.82 15.02
C ILE A 333 -2.52 2.25 15.41
N PHE A 334 -2.89 3.49 15.11
CA PHE A 334 -4.17 4.06 15.55
C PHE A 334 -5.35 3.55 14.72
N GLU A 335 -5.16 3.28 13.42
CA GLU A 335 -6.20 2.73 12.54
C GLU A 335 -6.42 1.23 12.75
N ASN A 336 -5.42 0.48 13.22
CA ASN A 336 -5.59 -0.95 13.44
C ASN A 336 -6.53 -1.24 14.63
N ARG A 337 -7.55 -2.07 14.38
CA ARG A 337 -8.56 -2.51 15.35
C ARG A 337 -8.06 -3.57 16.32
N SER A 338 -7.03 -4.33 15.97
CA SER A 338 -6.43 -5.36 16.83
C SER A 338 -5.62 -4.77 17.98
N ILE A 339 -5.18 -3.52 17.86
CA ILE A 339 -4.46 -2.80 18.92
C ILE A 339 -5.46 -2.25 19.93
N LEU A 340 -5.25 -2.59 21.21
CA LEU A 340 -6.20 -2.28 22.28
C LEU A 340 -6.23 -0.77 22.57
N PRO A 341 -7.40 -0.19 22.92
CA PRO A 341 -7.52 1.25 23.19
C PRO A 341 -6.55 1.75 24.28
N TYR A 342 -6.29 0.96 25.32
CA TYR A 342 -5.36 1.36 26.37
C TYR A 342 -3.91 1.50 25.88
N GLN A 343 -3.48 0.69 24.90
CA GLN A 343 -2.14 0.77 24.32
C GLN A 343 -1.98 2.06 23.51
N LYS A 344 -3.01 2.42 22.74
CA LYS A 344 -3.07 3.71 22.01
C LYS A 344 -3.04 4.89 22.99
N LEU A 345 -3.79 4.79 24.09
CA LEU A 345 -3.79 5.80 25.15
C LEU A 345 -2.43 5.92 25.85
N ASN A 346 -1.75 4.81 26.13
CA ASN A 346 -0.41 4.81 26.72
C ASN A 346 0.61 5.47 25.79
N LEU A 347 0.54 5.18 24.48
CA LEU A 347 1.36 5.86 23.47
C LEU A 347 1.08 7.37 23.47
N PHE A 348 -0.19 7.77 23.44
CA PHE A 348 -0.60 9.19 23.48
C PHE A 348 -0.10 9.92 24.73
N LYS A 349 -0.26 9.33 25.92
CA LYS A 349 0.20 9.91 27.20
C LYS A 349 1.68 10.27 27.16
N LYS A 350 2.50 9.47 26.48
CA LYS A 350 3.94 9.72 26.34
C LYS A 350 4.25 10.99 25.54
N PHE A 351 3.36 11.39 24.62
CA PHE A 351 3.53 12.57 23.78
C PHE A 351 2.97 13.86 24.39
N LYS A 352 2.21 13.82 25.49
CA LYS A 352 1.47 14.99 26.01
C LYS A 352 2.32 16.27 26.07
N LYS A 353 3.52 16.18 26.65
CA LYS A 353 4.46 17.33 26.79
C LYS A 353 5.20 17.72 25.49
N HIS A 354 5.09 16.92 24.44
CA HIS A 354 5.78 17.11 23.16
C HIS A 354 4.83 17.50 22.02
N ILE A 355 3.51 17.56 22.25
CA ILE A 355 2.50 18.00 21.29
C ILE A 355 2.87 19.35 20.64
N PRO A 356 3.29 20.38 21.41
CA PRO A 356 3.67 21.68 20.83
C PRO A 356 4.81 21.54 19.80
N LYS A 357 5.84 20.75 20.13
CA LYS A 357 7.00 20.53 19.26
C LYS A 357 6.64 19.78 17.97
N ILE A 358 5.74 18.80 18.05
CA ILE A 358 5.34 17.98 16.90
C ILE A 358 4.44 18.79 15.95
N ALA A 359 3.50 19.57 16.51
CA ALA A 359 2.55 20.36 15.73
C ALA A 359 3.20 21.46 14.88
N MET A 360 4.41 21.89 15.23
CA MET A 360 5.18 22.90 14.48
C MET A 360 5.82 22.39 13.18
N THR A 361 5.64 21.11 12.84
CA THR A 361 6.07 20.55 11.55
C THR A 361 4.88 20.14 10.68
N SER A 362 5.02 20.23 9.35
CA SER A 362 3.95 19.83 8.42
C SER A 362 3.61 18.33 8.51
N VAL A 363 4.58 17.49 8.83
CA VAL A 363 4.38 16.05 8.99
C VAL A 363 3.78 15.74 10.36
N GLY A 364 4.31 16.37 11.41
CA GLY A 364 3.87 16.15 12.77
C GLY A 364 2.44 16.65 13.01
N SER A 365 2.01 17.75 12.38
CA SER A 365 0.63 18.22 12.47
C SER A 365 -0.38 17.15 12.04
N ARG A 366 -0.08 16.39 10.97
CA ARG A 366 -0.90 15.24 10.54
C ARG A 366 -0.93 14.12 11.57
N VAL A 367 0.18 13.86 12.28
CA VAL A 367 0.21 12.89 13.38
C VAL A 367 -0.64 13.36 14.55
N ILE A 368 -0.63 14.65 14.88
CA ILE A 368 -1.50 15.22 15.91
C ILE A 368 -2.97 15.11 15.50
N GLU A 369 -3.33 15.28 14.23
CA GLU A 369 -4.69 15.01 13.74
C GLU A 369 -5.11 13.56 13.99
N VAL A 370 -4.21 12.59 13.80
CA VAL A 370 -4.47 11.18 14.12
C VAL A 370 -4.71 11.00 15.61
N PHE A 371 -3.84 11.57 16.47
CA PHE A 371 -4.04 11.51 17.91
C PHE A 371 -5.39 12.12 18.30
N TYR A 372 -5.71 13.30 17.77
CA TYR A 372 -6.98 13.98 18.01
C TYR A 372 -8.18 13.16 17.54
N LYS A 373 -8.10 12.50 16.38
CA LYS A 373 -9.18 11.67 15.82
C LYS A 373 -9.52 10.48 16.71
N PHE A 374 -8.51 9.84 17.30
CA PHE A 374 -8.66 8.60 18.07
C PHE A 374 -8.68 8.79 19.59
N SER A 375 -8.40 9.99 20.09
CA SER A 375 -8.55 10.34 21.50
C SER A 375 -10.02 10.46 21.91
N ASP A 376 -10.28 10.21 23.19
CA ASP A 376 -11.54 10.53 23.86
C ASP A 376 -11.68 12.05 24.07
N LEU A 377 -12.80 12.48 24.66
CA LEU A 377 -13.07 13.91 24.88
C LEU A 377 -11.96 14.57 25.71
N ASN A 378 -11.52 13.90 26.78
CA ASN A 378 -10.45 14.39 27.65
C ASN A 378 -9.11 14.48 26.92
N GLY A 379 -8.73 13.45 26.15
CA GLY A 379 -7.51 13.47 25.36
C GLY A 379 -7.53 14.53 24.25
N LYS A 380 -8.69 14.78 23.63
CA LYS A 380 -8.86 15.88 22.67
C LYS A 380 -8.67 17.23 23.32
N GLU A 381 -9.26 17.44 24.50
CA GLU A 381 -9.12 18.68 25.27
C GLU A 381 -7.65 18.90 25.70
N ASP A 382 -6.99 17.85 26.17
CA ASP A 382 -5.56 17.88 26.52
C ASP A 382 -4.68 18.32 25.34
N ILE A 383 -4.95 17.81 24.12
CA ILE A 383 -4.23 18.24 22.91
C ILE A 383 -4.42 19.74 22.67
N LEU A 384 -5.67 20.22 22.76
CA LEU A 384 -5.97 21.61 22.47
C LEU A 384 -5.35 22.55 23.50
N LYS A 385 -5.39 22.21 24.80
CA LYS A 385 -4.73 22.99 25.86
C LYS A 385 -3.25 23.22 25.60
N GLU A 386 -2.53 22.20 25.12
CA GLU A 386 -1.11 22.31 24.78
C GLU A 386 -0.87 23.15 23.50
N LEU A 387 -1.85 23.22 22.60
CA LEU A 387 -1.73 23.96 21.32
C LEU A 387 -2.23 25.40 21.37
N VAL A 388 -3.09 25.77 22.32
CA VAL A 388 -3.61 27.14 22.48
C VAL A 388 -2.48 28.20 22.50
N PRO A 389 -1.38 28.04 23.27
CA PRO A 389 -0.30 29.04 23.29
C PRO A 389 0.42 29.21 21.95
N LEU A 390 0.32 28.23 21.05
CA LEU A 390 0.95 28.23 19.74
C LEU A 390 -0.04 28.53 18.60
N CYS A 391 -1.31 28.85 18.89
CA CYS A 391 -2.33 28.99 17.86
C CYS A 391 -1.93 29.98 16.76
N ASP A 392 -1.43 31.17 17.13
CA ASP A 392 -1.00 32.19 16.17
C ASP A 392 0.24 31.76 15.38
N GLN A 393 1.19 31.09 16.05
CA GLN A 393 2.39 30.58 15.40
C GLN A 393 2.06 29.48 14.39
N ILE A 394 1.13 28.58 14.74
CA ILE A 394 0.64 27.53 13.86
C ILE A 394 -0.10 28.16 12.68
N ALA A 395 -0.99 29.14 12.93
CA ALA A 395 -1.74 29.83 11.88
C ALA A 395 -0.84 30.50 10.84
N SER A 396 0.35 30.97 11.24
CA SER A 396 1.33 31.56 10.33
C SER A 396 2.01 30.55 9.38
N LYS A 397 1.86 29.23 9.59
CA LYS A 397 2.47 28.19 8.75
C LYS A 397 1.56 27.81 7.58
N GLU A 398 2.17 27.40 6.47
CA GLU A 398 1.46 26.98 5.25
C GLU A 398 0.40 25.88 5.47
N TYR A 399 0.64 24.95 6.39
CA TYR A 399 -0.30 23.87 6.75
C TYR A 399 -1.22 24.23 7.92
N GLY A 400 -0.98 25.38 8.55
CA GLY A 400 -1.56 25.75 9.83
C GLY A 400 -3.06 25.93 9.82
N GLU A 401 -3.57 26.66 8.82
CA GLU A 401 -5.00 26.96 8.70
C GLU A 401 -5.83 25.67 8.58
N VAL A 402 -5.39 24.75 7.71
CA VAL A 402 -6.04 23.44 7.51
C VAL A 402 -6.01 22.62 8.80
N PHE A 403 -4.84 22.57 9.46
CA PHE A 403 -4.67 21.85 10.71
C PHE A 403 -5.57 22.39 11.84
N ILE A 404 -5.58 23.71 12.05
CA ILE A 404 -6.42 24.41 13.05
C ILE A 404 -7.89 24.09 12.82
N LYS A 405 -8.34 24.09 11.56
CA LYS A 405 -9.70 23.76 11.18
C LYS A 405 -10.03 22.29 11.48
N HIS A 406 -9.15 21.36 11.16
CA HIS A 406 -9.38 19.92 11.38
C HIS A 406 -9.53 19.57 12.87
N ILE A 407 -8.69 20.12 13.73
CA ILE A 407 -8.77 19.86 15.18
C ILE A 407 -9.77 20.79 15.90
N LYS A 408 -10.42 21.71 15.18
CA LYS A 408 -11.34 22.72 15.72
C LYS A 408 -10.70 23.61 16.80
N LEU A 409 -9.41 23.95 16.66
CA LEU A 409 -8.67 24.74 17.64
C LEU A 409 -9.24 26.16 17.78
N SER A 410 -9.63 26.79 16.68
CA SER A 410 -10.24 28.13 16.70
C SER A 410 -11.54 28.17 17.52
N THR A 411 -12.39 27.15 17.39
CA THR A 411 -13.62 27.03 18.19
C THR A 411 -13.30 26.87 19.67
N TYR A 412 -12.27 26.10 20.01
CA TYR A 412 -11.85 25.90 21.39
C TYR A 412 -11.30 27.18 22.03
N VAL A 413 -10.47 27.95 21.29
CA VAL A 413 -9.94 29.24 21.76
C VAL A 413 -11.06 30.24 22.03
N TYR A 414 -12.05 30.34 21.15
CA TYR A 414 -13.15 31.29 21.31
C TYR A 414 -14.19 30.85 22.37
N SER A 415 -14.53 29.57 22.39
CA SER A 415 -15.55 29.03 23.30
C SER A 415 -15.34 27.53 23.54
N PRO A 416 -14.65 27.16 24.63
CA PRO A 416 -14.44 25.76 25.03
C PRO A 416 -15.77 25.00 25.20
N GLU A 417 -16.80 25.65 25.73
CA GLU A 417 -18.14 25.07 25.95
C GLU A 417 -18.82 24.69 24.62
N ASN A 418 -18.75 25.58 23.61
CA ASN A 418 -19.31 25.31 22.29
C ASN A 418 -18.51 24.24 21.55
N TRP A 419 -17.19 24.21 21.73
CA TRP A 419 -16.35 23.13 21.23
C TRP A 419 -16.78 21.78 21.82
N GLN A 420 -16.94 21.69 23.14
CA GLN A 420 -17.36 20.46 23.81
C GLN A 420 -18.73 19.97 23.29
N ARG A 421 -19.72 20.87 23.22
CA ARG A 421 -21.05 20.57 22.65
C ARG A 421 -20.96 20.08 21.20
N SER A 422 -20.06 20.64 20.40
CA SER A 422 -19.83 20.22 19.01
C SER A 422 -19.28 18.80 18.92
N ILE A 423 -18.30 18.45 19.76
CA ILE A 423 -17.72 17.09 19.82
C ILE A 423 -18.74 16.07 20.31
N GLU A 424 -19.54 16.39 21.33
CA GLU A 424 -20.59 15.50 21.83
C GLU A 424 -21.68 15.23 20.78
N LYS A 425 -22.09 16.27 20.03
CA LYS A 425 -23.03 16.12 18.91
C LYS A 425 -22.45 15.22 17.81
N GLU A 426 -21.17 15.36 17.50
CA GLU A 426 -20.49 14.53 16.50
C GLU A 426 -20.41 13.06 16.95
N ALA A 427 -20.08 12.81 18.22
CA ALA A 427 -20.07 11.47 18.79
C ALA A 427 -21.46 10.80 18.75
N LYS A 428 -22.51 11.56 19.10
CA LYS A 428 -23.92 11.09 18.99
C LYS A 428 -24.27 10.74 17.53
N ARG A 429 -23.92 11.61 16.57
CA ARG A 429 -24.16 11.36 15.14
C ARG A 429 -23.42 10.11 14.64
N GLN A 430 -22.16 9.92 15.02
CA GLN A 430 -21.40 8.73 14.64
C GLN A 430 -21.98 7.44 15.23
N LYS A 431 -22.50 7.49 16.46
CA LYS A 431 -23.19 6.36 17.09
C LYS A 431 -24.47 5.99 16.33
N LEU A 432 -25.32 6.97 16.06
CA LEU A 432 -26.56 6.78 15.29
C LEU A 432 -26.28 6.22 13.88
N ALA A 433 -25.26 6.73 13.20
CA ALA A 433 -24.88 6.21 11.88
C ALA A 433 -24.45 4.74 11.93
N LYS A 434 -23.69 4.33 12.96
CA LYS A 434 -23.30 2.93 13.16
C LYS A 434 -24.49 2.02 13.46
N ASP A 435 -25.46 2.52 14.23
CA ASP A 435 -26.67 1.77 14.58
C ASP A 435 -27.57 1.54 13.36
N ILE A 436 -27.61 2.48 12.41
CA ILE A 436 -28.36 2.35 11.13
C ILE A 436 -27.67 1.37 10.16
N LEU A 437 -26.34 1.39 10.11
CA LEU A 437 -25.54 0.55 9.20
C LEU A 437 -25.31 -0.87 9.72
N ALA A 438 -25.62 -1.16 10.97
CA ALA A 438 -25.50 -2.50 11.52
C ALA A 438 -26.70 -3.36 11.07
N PRO A 439 -26.52 -4.43 10.28
CA PRO A 439 -27.62 -5.33 9.96
C PRO A 439 -28.13 -5.96 11.26
N GLU A 440 -29.44 -5.83 11.52
CA GLU A 440 -30.09 -6.33 12.73
C GLU A 440 -29.80 -7.83 12.94
N LYS A 441 -28.84 -8.15 13.80
CA LYS A 441 -28.71 -9.50 14.37
C LYS A 441 -29.88 -9.69 15.33
N LYS A 442 -30.97 -10.28 14.83
CA LYS A 442 -32.15 -10.72 15.60
C LYS A 442 -31.72 -11.41 16.89
N LYS A 443 -31.86 -10.72 18.03
CA LYS A 443 -31.76 -11.33 19.37
C LYS A 443 -32.95 -12.28 19.55
N LYS A 444 -32.74 -13.59 19.34
CA LYS A 444 -33.67 -14.63 19.81
C LYS A 444 -33.70 -14.60 21.35
N LYS A 445 -34.69 -13.90 21.90
CA LYS A 445 -35.01 -13.91 23.32
C LYS A 445 -35.65 -15.27 23.63
N LYS A 446 -34.90 -16.16 24.28
CA LYS A 446 -35.37 -17.43 24.84
C LYS A 446 -36.39 -17.10 25.96
N ARG A 447 -37.68 -17.06 25.63
CA ARG A 447 -38.76 -17.11 26.64
C ARG A 447 -38.99 -18.58 26.98
N LYS A 448 -38.58 -18.98 28.19
CA LYS A 448 -39.05 -20.22 28.83
C LYS A 448 -40.54 -20.03 29.14
N HIS A 449 -41.36 -20.90 28.57
CA HIS A 449 -42.74 -21.13 28.96
C HIS A 449 -42.75 -22.39 29.82
N SER A 450 -43.31 -22.31 31.02
CA SER A 450 -43.79 -23.46 31.79
C SER A 450 -45.26 -23.17 32.11
N GLU A 451 -46.14 -23.86 31.38
CA GLU A 451 -47.50 -24.26 31.79
C GLU A 451 -47.43 -25.12 33.06
N ALA A 452 -48.48 -25.38 33.85
CA ALA A 452 -49.79 -24.81 34.11
C ALA A 452 -50.44 -25.72 35.20
N GLU A 453 -51.49 -25.22 35.88
CA GLU A 453 -52.52 -25.96 36.66
C GLU A 453 -52.12 -26.55 38.03
N GLY A 454 -52.90 -26.47 39.12
CA GLY A 454 -54.23 -25.91 39.37
C GLY A 454 -54.64 -26.14 40.85
N GLU A 455 -55.48 -25.25 41.37
CA GLU A 455 -56.46 -25.35 42.49
C GLU A 455 -56.12 -26.00 43.85
N THR A 456 -56.21 -25.22 44.96
CA THR A 456 -57.35 -25.24 45.92
C THR A 456 -57.19 -24.24 47.11
N GLN A 457 -58.26 -23.47 47.36
CA GLN A 457 -58.87 -23.00 48.64
C GLN A 457 -58.00 -22.50 49.82
N ASN A 458 -58.25 -21.28 50.35
CA ASN A 458 -59.28 -20.99 51.39
C ASN A 458 -58.97 -19.68 52.19
N VAL A 459 -59.89 -18.70 52.09
CA VAL A 459 -60.49 -17.81 53.12
C VAL A 459 -59.66 -16.99 54.16
N GLN A 460 -60.18 -15.76 54.37
CA GLN A 460 -60.08 -14.82 55.52
C GLN A 460 -58.86 -13.88 55.58
N GLU A 461 -58.95 -12.56 55.79
CA GLU A 461 -60.07 -11.61 56.02
C GLU A 461 -59.48 -10.18 55.90
N LEU A 462 -60.32 -9.19 55.54
CA LEU A 462 -60.05 -7.73 55.39
C LEU A 462 -59.76 -7.03 56.77
N PRO A 463 -59.56 -5.68 56.90
CA PRO A 463 -59.71 -4.59 55.92
C PRO A 463 -58.66 -3.43 55.95
N GLN A 464 -58.59 -2.76 54.79
CA GLN A 464 -58.66 -1.29 54.50
C GLN A 464 -57.96 -0.27 55.41
N ILE A 465 -57.25 0.68 54.77
CA ILE A 465 -57.57 2.13 54.75
C ILE A 465 -56.83 2.77 53.56
N THR A 466 -57.61 3.31 52.62
CA THR A 466 -57.32 4.53 51.84
C THR A 466 -58.32 5.60 52.33
N PRO A 467 -58.34 6.86 51.88
CA PRO A 467 -57.35 7.70 51.18
C PRO A 467 -57.24 9.10 51.85
N GLN A 468 -56.49 10.05 51.29
CA GLN A 468 -57.02 11.37 50.90
C GLN A 468 -55.92 12.40 50.58
N ALA A 469 -56.20 13.18 49.54
CA ALA A 469 -55.63 14.50 49.26
C ALA A 469 -56.76 15.56 49.43
N PRO A 470 -56.50 16.86 49.19
CA PRO A 470 -56.36 17.93 50.16
C PRO A 470 -57.56 18.91 50.18
N PRO A 471 -57.48 20.04 50.89
CA PRO A 471 -58.04 21.26 50.31
C PRO A 471 -57.23 22.56 50.53
N GLN A 472 -57.52 23.51 49.62
CA GLN A 472 -57.12 24.92 49.56
C GLN A 472 -57.99 25.81 50.46
N ASP A 473 -57.49 27.01 50.80
CA ASP A 473 -58.11 28.37 50.74
C ASP A 473 -57.42 29.30 51.78
N SER A 474 -57.29 30.63 51.70
CA SER A 474 -57.90 31.67 50.86
C SER A 474 -57.19 33.05 51.04
N GLN A 475 -57.03 33.77 49.92
CA GLN A 475 -57.43 35.18 49.63
C GLN A 475 -56.92 36.45 50.38
N LYS A 476 -56.39 37.38 49.53
CA LYS A 476 -56.86 38.77 49.23
C LYS A 476 -56.18 40.03 49.79
N LYS A 477 -55.81 40.89 48.82
CA LYS A 477 -56.11 42.34 48.60
C LYS A 477 -55.10 43.46 48.98
N ARG A 478 -54.74 44.20 47.91
CA ARG A 478 -54.90 45.66 47.64
C ARG A 478 -53.73 46.66 47.83
N LYS A 479 -53.53 47.40 46.71
CA LYS A 479 -53.36 48.86 46.50
C LYS A 479 -51.98 49.52 46.72
N THR A 480 -51.45 50.00 45.58
CA THR A 480 -50.92 51.35 45.29
C THR A 480 -50.52 52.28 46.44
N LYS A 481 -49.28 52.77 46.37
CA LYS A 481 -49.00 54.17 46.07
C LYS A 481 -47.66 54.30 45.34
#